data_AF-A0A1A8J1U1-F1
#
_entry.id   AF-A0A1A8J1U1-F1
#
_cell.length_a   1.000
_cell.length_b   1.000
_cell.length_c   1.000
_cell.angle_alpha   90.00
_cell.angle_beta   90.00
_cell.angle_gamma   90.00
#
_symmetry.space_group_name_H-M   'P 1'
#
loop_
_entity.id
_entity.type
_entity.pdbx_description
1 polymer ?
#
loop_
_entity_poly.entity_id
_entity_poly.type
_entity_poly.pdbx_seq_one_letter_code
_entity_poly.pdbx_strand_id
1 'polypeptide(L)'
;MKMPQLLLLLLTILVHVGDGFPTERQRRDKHASWDDVNVVAHGLLQLGQGLKEHVDKTKAHMRDVNSKLKAFNNTVAELVKKQQEQDEALRAQRAGGEGEQERYRLLTEQAEEVKLKVGEVKKQTEDITSRMDRLEEVLTEPIQDGNDSEHKTVSFIQRLMISQNRRIDQLVEKIQQQQDKLEKQSLHLQALQTKIAHKRVKSHRRRDEEMALTGEAEPIQRESGLAQDCHDLFMRGQKASGVYTIQPEGSQPFSVLCQMTPEGGWTIIQKRQDGSQNFNQFWESYKNGFGSLNGEMKLLVKNCCSICVEPEK
;
A
#
# COMPACT_ATOMS: atom_id res chain seq x y z
N MET A 1 111.03 -20.27 8.00
CA MET A 1 110.05 -19.27 8.49
C MET A 1 108.78 -19.34 7.66
N LYS A 2 107.64 -19.47 8.36
CA LYS A 2 106.28 -19.01 7.99
C LYS A 2 105.58 -19.64 6.76
N MET A 3 105.18 -20.90 6.88
CA MET A 3 104.07 -21.51 6.10
C MET A 3 102.94 -22.18 6.93
N PRO A 4 102.82 -22.06 8.29
CA PRO A 4 101.63 -22.57 8.99
C PRO A 4 100.55 -21.52 9.27
N GLN A 5 100.83 -20.22 9.10
CA GLN A 5 99.85 -19.14 9.40
C GLN A 5 98.86 -18.87 8.25
N LEU A 6 99.25 -19.12 7.00
CA LEU A 6 98.36 -18.87 5.85
C LEU A 6 97.25 -19.93 5.73
N LEU A 7 97.56 -21.18 6.11
CA LEU A 7 96.60 -22.28 6.07
C LEU A 7 95.54 -22.16 7.18
N LEU A 8 95.93 -21.66 8.35
CA LEU A 8 95.00 -21.39 9.46
C LEU A 8 94.03 -20.26 9.12
N LEU A 9 94.50 -19.21 8.43
CA LEU A 9 93.66 -18.09 7.99
C LEU A 9 92.65 -18.51 6.91
N LEU A 10 93.05 -19.39 5.97
CA LEU A 10 92.13 -19.91 4.95
C LEU A 10 91.06 -20.85 5.54
N LEU A 11 91.39 -21.63 6.57
CA LEU A 11 90.42 -22.45 7.30
C LEU A 11 89.43 -21.60 8.12
N THR A 12 89.87 -20.47 8.69
CA THR A 12 88.95 -19.57 9.41
C THR A 12 87.98 -18.82 8.49
N ILE A 13 88.37 -18.55 7.24
CA ILE A 13 87.50 -17.89 6.25
C ILE A 13 86.45 -18.88 5.71
N LEU A 14 86.79 -20.17 5.54
CA LEU A 14 85.81 -21.19 5.11
C LEU A 14 84.75 -21.53 6.17
N VAL A 15 85.00 -21.25 7.45
CA VAL A 15 84.00 -21.44 8.53
C VAL A 15 83.05 -20.23 8.67
N HIS A 16 83.41 -19.04 8.16
CA HIS A 16 82.59 -17.82 8.29
C HIS A 16 81.77 -17.44 7.04
N VAL A 17 81.80 -18.25 5.97
CA VAL A 17 80.93 -18.05 4.78
C VAL A 17 79.74 -19.02 4.78
N GLY A 18 79.54 -19.77 5.87
CA GLY A 18 78.43 -20.72 6.04
C GLY A 18 77.10 -20.11 6.49
N ASP A 19 77.03 -18.82 6.80
CA ASP A 19 75.80 -18.14 7.25
C ASP A 19 75.40 -17.05 6.27
N GLY A 20 74.40 -17.34 5.42
CA GLY A 20 73.79 -16.29 4.61
C GLY A 20 73.27 -16.70 3.23
N PHE A 21 72.80 -17.94 3.04
CA PHE A 21 71.77 -18.15 2.01
C PHE A 21 70.42 -17.88 2.67
N PRO A 22 69.63 -16.88 2.23
CA PRO A 22 68.22 -16.86 2.56
C PRO A 22 67.65 -18.07 1.83
N THR A 23 67.48 -19.17 2.57
CA THR A 23 66.55 -20.21 2.18
C THR A 23 65.24 -19.47 1.96
N GLU A 24 64.84 -19.40 0.70
CA GLU A 24 63.51 -19.00 0.30
C GLU A 24 62.60 -19.84 1.18
N ARG A 25 62.05 -19.20 2.23
CA ARG A 25 61.01 -19.80 3.05
C ARG A 25 59.91 -20.02 2.04
N GLN A 26 59.87 -21.22 1.48
CA GLN A 26 58.72 -21.75 0.81
C GLN A 26 57.63 -21.55 1.83
N ARG A 27 56.86 -20.48 1.59
CA ARG A 27 55.67 -20.15 2.36
C ARG A 27 54.89 -21.43 2.13
N ARG A 28 54.91 -22.35 3.10
CA ARG A 28 54.08 -23.55 3.02
C ARG A 28 52.71 -22.94 2.91
N ASP A 29 52.14 -22.98 1.71
CA ASP A 29 50.76 -22.63 1.51
C ASP A 29 50.05 -23.49 2.54
N LYS A 30 49.53 -22.84 3.57
CA LYS A 30 48.76 -23.50 4.61
C LYS A 30 47.47 -23.88 3.90
N HIS A 31 47.52 -25.02 3.22
CA HIS A 31 46.34 -25.63 2.65
C HIS A 31 45.36 -25.79 3.81
N ALA A 32 44.13 -25.34 3.62
CA ALA A 32 43.07 -25.53 4.60
C ALA A 32 42.98 -27.02 4.95
N SER A 33 42.65 -27.33 6.21
CA SER A 33 42.43 -28.72 6.61
C SER A 33 41.38 -29.34 5.69
N TRP A 34 41.53 -30.63 5.36
CA TRP A 34 40.55 -31.34 4.55
C TRP A 34 39.14 -31.26 5.17
N ASP A 35 39.07 -31.19 6.50
CA ASP A 35 37.83 -30.96 7.25
C ASP A 35 37.24 -29.57 6.99
N ASP A 36 38.07 -28.51 6.95
CA ASP A 36 37.62 -27.14 6.66
C ASP A 36 37.08 -27.03 5.23
N VAL A 37 37.76 -27.64 4.26
CA VAL A 37 37.33 -27.68 2.85
C VAL A 37 36.01 -28.43 2.72
N ASN A 38 35.86 -29.55 3.43
CA ASN A 38 34.64 -30.35 3.41
C ASN A 38 33.45 -29.61 4.04
N VAL A 39 33.67 -28.90 5.15
CA VAL A 39 32.64 -28.05 5.78
C VAL A 39 32.19 -26.95 4.84
N VAL A 40 33.11 -26.28 4.14
CA VAL A 40 32.79 -25.25 3.15
C VAL A 40 32.05 -25.84 1.95
N ALA A 41 32.49 -26.99 1.43
CA ALA A 41 31.84 -27.66 0.30
C ALA A 41 30.38 -28.05 0.64
N HIS A 42 30.14 -28.60 1.84
CA HIS A 42 28.78 -28.89 2.30
C HIS A 42 27.95 -27.63 2.55
N GLY A 43 28.54 -26.59 3.13
CA GLY A 43 27.87 -25.30 3.33
C GLY A 43 27.42 -24.67 2.00
N LEU A 44 28.29 -24.70 0.97
CA LEU A 44 27.98 -24.21 -0.37
C LEU A 44 26.92 -25.07 -1.07
N LEU A 45 26.97 -26.40 -0.92
CA LEU A 45 25.92 -27.30 -1.43
C LEU A 45 24.57 -27.02 -0.79
N GLN A 46 24.54 -26.81 0.53
CA GLN A 46 23.32 -26.52 1.27
C GLN A 46 22.72 -25.16 0.88
N LEU A 47 23.57 -24.14 0.69
CA LEU A 47 23.15 -22.85 0.15
C LEU A 47 22.65 -22.97 -1.29
N GLY A 48 23.32 -23.76 -2.14
CA GLY A 48 22.89 -24.03 -3.50
C GLY A 48 21.52 -24.72 -3.57
N GLN A 49 21.28 -25.70 -2.69
CA GLN A 49 19.98 -26.35 -2.56
C GLN A 49 18.90 -25.38 -2.06
N GLY A 50 19.20 -24.56 -1.06
CA GLY A 50 18.27 -23.54 -0.55
C GLY A 50 17.91 -22.49 -1.60
N LEU A 51 18.90 -22.03 -2.37
CA LEU A 51 18.69 -21.09 -3.47
C LEU A 51 17.82 -21.71 -4.57
N LYS A 52 18.09 -22.97 -4.95
CA LYS A 52 17.27 -23.71 -5.91
C LYS A 52 15.82 -23.83 -5.44
N GLU A 53 15.59 -24.20 -4.18
CA GLU A 53 14.23 -24.29 -3.63
C GLU A 53 13.51 -22.94 -3.65
N HIS A 54 14.22 -21.86 -3.33
CA HIS A 54 13.67 -20.51 -3.36
C HIS A 54 13.30 -20.07 -4.79
N VAL A 55 14.15 -20.37 -5.77
CA VAL A 55 13.89 -20.11 -7.21
C VAL A 55 12.68 -20.92 -7.67
N ASP A 56 12.59 -22.20 -7.31
CA ASP A 56 11.47 -23.06 -7.68
C ASP A 56 10.14 -22.57 -7.07
N LYS A 57 10.15 -22.16 -5.79
CA LYS A 57 8.98 -21.52 -5.14
C LYS A 57 8.59 -20.23 -5.82
N THR A 58 9.57 -19.38 -6.16
CA THR A 58 9.33 -18.12 -6.85
C THR A 58 8.73 -18.36 -8.25
N LYS A 59 9.23 -19.37 -8.97
CA LYS A 59 8.70 -19.79 -10.28
C LYS A 59 7.27 -20.31 -10.18
N ALA A 60 6.94 -21.02 -9.11
CA ALA A 60 5.57 -21.47 -8.86
C ALA A 60 4.63 -20.28 -8.55
N HIS A 61 5.07 -19.35 -7.71
CA HIS A 61 4.31 -18.13 -7.41
C HIS A 61 4.06 -17.28 -8.66
N MET A 62 5.07 -17.11 -9.52
CA MET A 62 4.92 -16.32 -10.74
C MET A 62 3.95 -16.98 -11.75
N ARG A 63 3.92 -18.32 -11.80
CA ARG A 63 2.93 -19.06 -12.58
C ARG A 63 1.50 -18.84 -12.06
N ASP A 64 1.30 -18.83 -10.75
CA ASP A 64 0.01 -18.53 -10.13
C ASP A 64 -0.44 -17.08 -10.36
N VAL A 65 0.48 -16.11 -10.26
CA VAL A 65 0.18 -14.71 -10.59
C VAL A 65 -0.24 -14.56 -12.05
N ASN A 66 0.46 -15.22 -12.98
CA ASN A 66 0.14 -15.17 -14.40
C ASN A 66 -1.22 -15.84 -14.72
N SER A 67 -1.56 -16.95 -14.03
CA SER A 67 -2.86 -17.59 -14.22
C SER A 67 -4.00 -16.70 -13.70
N LYS A 68 -3.82 -16.05 -12.55
CA LYS A 68 -4.77 -15.07 -12.01
C LYS A 68 -4.92 -13.85 -12.92
N LEU A 69 -3.83 -13.35 -13.50
CA LEU A 69 -3.87 -12.22 -14.44
C LEU A 69 -4.65 -12.59 -15.71
N LYS A 70 -4.48 -13.80 -16.23
CA LYS A 70 -5.28 -14.31 -17.36
C LYS A 70 -6.76 -14.40 -17.02
N ALA A 71 -7.10 -14.93 -15.85
CA ALA A 71 -8.48 -15.00 -15.39
C ALA A 71 -9.09 -13.58 -15.27
N PHE A 72 -8.36 -12.64 -14.67
CA PHE A 72 -8.79 -11.25 -14.57
C PHE A 72 -9.01 -10.61 -15.94
N ASN A 73 -8.10 -10.82 -16.90
CA ASN A 73 -8.25 -10.31 -18.26
C ASN A 73 -9.51 -10.85 -18.95
N ASN A 74 -9.82 -12.13 -18.77
CA ASN A 74 -11.05 -12.72 -19.29
C ASN A 74 -12.30 -12.10 -18.65
N THR A 75 -12.30 -11.91 -17.33
CA THR A 75 -13.42 -11.26 -16.63
C THR A 75 -13.61 -9.81 -17.08
N VAL A 76 -12.51 -9.06 -17.29
CA VAL A 76 -12.58 -7.69 -17.82
C VAL A 76 -13.14 -7.69 -19.24
N ALA A 77 -12.73 -8.62 -20.10
CA ALA A 77 -13.27 -8.75 -21.45
C ALA A 77 -14.78 -9.05 -21.44
N GLU A 78 -15.25 -9.93 -20.54
CA GLU A 78 -16.68 -10.20 -20.37
C GLU A 78 -17.46 -8.98 -19.86
N LEU A 79 -16.90 -8.24 -18.90
CA LEU A 79 -17.50 -7.01 -18.39
C LEU A 79 -17.59 -5.93 -19.47
N VAL A 80 -16.55 -5.76 -20.29
CA VAL A 80 -16.57 -4.83 -21.43
C VAL A 80 -17.66 -5.23 -22.44
N LYS A 81 -17.80 -6.53 -22.71
CA LYS A 81 -18.86 -7.02 -23.60
C LYS A 81 -20.26 -6.74 -23.04
N LYS A 82 -20.49 -7.02 -21.76
CA LYS A 82 -21.76 -6.68 -21.08
C LYS A 82 -22.02 -5.17 -21.05
N GLN A 83 -20.98 -4.38 -20.82
CA GLN A 83 -21.08 -2.92 -20.85
C GLN A 83 -21.49 -2.43 -22.24
N GLN A 84 -20.91 -2.99 -23.30
CA GLN A 84 -21.25 -2.64 -24.68
C GLN A 84 -22.67 -3.08 -25.07
N GLU A 85 -23.12 -4.26 -24.65
CA GLU A 85 -24.51 -4.71 -24.84
C GLU A 85 -25.50 -3.82 -24.08
N GLN A 86 -25.16 -3.39 -22.87
CA GLN A 86 -25.98 -2.48 -22.06
C GLN A 86 -26.00 -1.07 -22.66
N ASP A 87 -24.89 -0.60 -23.22
CA ASP A 87 -24.78 0.69 -23.90
C ASP A 87 -25.56 0.72 -25.23
N GLU A 88 -25.57 -0.38 -25.99
CA GLU A 88 -26.39 -0.53 -27.20
C GLU A 88 -27.89 -0.58 -26.85
N ALA A 89 -28.27 -1.31 -25.79
CA ALA A 89 -29.65 -1.32 -25.29
C ALA A 89 -30.10 0.07 -24.79
N LEU A 90 -29.21 0.79 -24.12
CA LEU A 90 -29.46 2.13 -23.62
C LEU A 90 -29.54 3.17 -24.75
N ARG A 91 -28.73 3.02 -25.82
CA ARG A 91 -28.83 3.83 -27.04
C ARG A 91 -30.11 3.58 -27.82
N ALA A 92 -30.56 2.32 -27.91
CA ALA A 92 -31.86 1.98 -28.49
C ALA A 92 -33.03 2.60 -27.68
N GLN A 93 -32.85 2.79 -26.37
CA GLN A 93 -33.83 3.41 -25.48
C GLN A 93 -33.77 4.95 -25.45
N ARG A 94 -32.66 5.57 -25.92
CA ARG A 94 -32.37 7.01 -25.81
C ARG A 94 -32.28 7.75 -27.14
N ALA A 95 -33.11 7.39 -28.12
CA ALA A 95 -33.36 8.23 -29.28
C ALA A 95 -34.08 9.57 -28.96
N GLY A 96 -33.85 10.15 -27.77
CA GLY A 96 -34.38 11.44 -27.36
C GLY A 96 -33.83 11.90 -26.01
N GLY A 97 -32.93 12.89 -26.01
CA GLY A 97 -32.55 13.63 -24.79
C GLY A 97 -31.10 14.15 -24.77
N GLU A 98 -30.91 15.43 -25.06
CA GLU A 98 -29.60 16.11 -25.22
C GLU A 98 -28.81 16.33 -23.91
N GLY A 99 -29.39 16.06 -22.73
CA GLY A 99 -28.72 16.26 -21.43
C GLY A 99 -27.75 15.14 -21.01
N GLU A 100 -27.79 13.99 -21.67
CA GLU A 100 -27.04 12.78 -21.27
C GLU A 100 -25.70 12.61 -22.00
N GLN A 101 -25.45 13.50 -22.96
CA GLN A 101 -24.32 13.44 -23.89
C GLN A 101 -23.00 13.87 -23.23
N GLU A 102 -23.04 14.82 -22.29
CA GLU A 102 -21.83 15.33 -21.61
C GLU A 102 -21.26 14.34 -20.59
N ARG A 103 -22.13 13.67 -19.84
CA ARG A 103 -21.71 12.61 -18.91
C ARG A 103 -21.16 11.39 -19.64
N TYR A 104 -21.72 11.08 -20.81
CA TYR A 104 -21.22 10.00 -21.67
C TYR A 104 -19.87 10.35 -22.30
N ARG A 105 -19.67 11.62 -22.70
CA ARG A 105 -18.40 12.14 -23.21
C ARG A 105 -17.27 12.04 -22.17
N LEU A 106 -17.53 12.46 -20.93
CA LEU A 106 -16.56 12.33 -19.83
C LEU A 106 -16.21 10.87 -19.51
N LEU A 107 -17.19 9.97 -19.53
CA LEU A 107 -16.95 8.53 -19.35
C LEU A 107 -16.10 7.94 -20.47
N THR A 108 -16.30 8.40 -21.72
CA THR A 108 -15.52 7.93 -22.87
C THR A 108 -14.08 8.43 -22.82
N GLU A 109 -13.87 9.67 -22.37
CA GLU A 109 -12.54 10.26 -22.15
C GLU A 109 -11.76 9.52 -21.05
N GLN A 110 -12.41 9.25 -19.92
CA GLN A 110 -11.81 8.44 -18.84
C GLN A 110 -11.50 7.01 -19.29
N ALA A 111 -12.36 6.40 -20.12
CA ALA A 111 -12.14 5.05 -20.63
C ALA A 111 -10.92 4.98 -21.58
N GLU A 112 -10.72 5.98 -22.43
CA GLU A 112 -9.52 6.05 -23.28
C GLU A 112 -8.25 6.37 -22.47
N GLU A 113 -8.33 7.20 -21.43
CA GLU A 113 -7.19 7.42 -20.51
C GLU A 113 -6.77 6.12 -19.80
N VAL A 114 -7.75 5.33 -19.34
CA VAL A 114 -7.49 4.03 -18.72
C VAL A 114 -6.85 3.07 -19.72
N LYS A 115 -7.31 3.03 -20.96
CA LYS A 115 -6.76 2.18 -22.02
C LYS A 115 -5.31 2.53 -22.36
N LEU A 116 -4.98 3.81 -22.40
CA LEU A 116 -3.60 4.28 -22.56
C LEU A 116 -2.71 3.81 -21.40
N LYS A 117 -3.16 3.98 -20.16
CA LYS A 117 -2.45 3.51 -18.96
C LYS A 117 -2.27 1.99 -18.93
N VAL A 118 -3.26 1.23 -19.37
CA VAL A 118 -3.17 -0.24 -19.50
C VAL A 118 -2.12 -0.63 -20.55
N GLY A 119 -2.04 0.09 -21.67
CA GLY A 119 -1.00 -0.10 -22.67
C GLY A 119 0.41 0.18 -22.13
N GLU A 120 0.57 1.22 -21.30
CA GLU A 120 1.86 1.54 -20.66
C GLU A 120 2.29 0.45 -19.68
N VAL A 121 1.37 -0.04 -18.85
CA VAL A 121 1.62 -1.17 -17.91
C VAL A 121 1.97 -2.45 -18.66
N LYS A 122 1.34 -2.72 -19.80
CA LYS A 122 1.69 -3.86 -20.66
C LYS A 122 3.12 -3.75 -21.18
N LYS A 123 3.51 -2.56 -21.68
CA LYS A 123 4.87 -2.32 -22.18
C LYS A 123 5.94 -2.48 -21.08
N GLN A 124 5.64 -2.01 -19.87
CA GLN A 124 6.53 -2.23 -18.71
C GLN A 124 6.66 -3.71 -18.35
N THR A 125 5.57 -4.47 -18.47
CA THR A 125 5.58 -5.92 -18.20
C THR A 125 6.43 -6.67 -19.22
N GLU A 126 6.33 -6.32 -20.51
CA GLU A 126 7.17 -6.88 -21.58
C GLU A 126 8.66 -6.54 -21.40
N ASP A 127 9.00 -5.31 -20.97
CA ASP A 127 10.39 -4.94 -20.62
C ASP A 127 10.93 -5.80 -19.48
N ILE A 128 10.16 -5.97 -18.40
CA ILE A 128 10.55 -6.79 -17.25
C ILE A 128 10.75 -8.25 -17.67
N THR A 129 9.86 -8.80 -18.49
CA THR A 129 10.01 -10.17 -19.03
C THR A 129 11.28 -10.31 -19.85
N SER A 130 11.56 -9.38 -20.76
CA SER A 130 12.77 -9.43 -21.59
C SER A 130 14.07 -9.34 -20.76
N ARG A 131 14.06 -8.58 -19.66
CA ARG A 131 15.17 -8.50 -18.73
C ARG A 131 15.35 -9.79 -17.93
N MET A 132 14.24 -10.49 -17.64
CA MET A 132 14.26 -11.80 -16.99
C MET A 132 14.86 -12.86 -17.91
N ASP A 133 14.46 -12.88 -19.19
CA ASP A 133 14.97 -13.83 -20.18
C ASP A 133 16.49 -13.65 -20.39
N ARG A 134 16.96 -12.39 -20.42
CA ARG A 134 18.39 -12.07 -20.46
C ARG A 134 19.14 -12.53 -19.20
N LEU A 135 18.49 -12.50 -18.05
CA LEU A 135 19.05 -12.99 -16.79
C LEU A 135 19.11 -14.52 -16.78
N GLU A 136 18.11 -15.19 -17.36
CA GLU A 136 18.07 -16.65 -17.54
C GLU A 136 19.14 -17.11 -18.54
N GLU A 137 19.37 -16.37 -19.63
CA GLU A 137 20.44 -16.64 -20.61
C GLU A 137 21.84 -16.58 -19.95
N VAL A 138 22.10 -15.56 -19.14
CA VAL A 138 23.36 -15.45 -18.37
C VAL A 138 23.54 -16.58 -17.34
N LEU A 139 22.45 -17.15 -16.84
CA LEU A 139 22.47 -18.29 -15.90
C LEU A 139 22.60 -19.65 -16.60
N THR A 140 22.43 -19.71 -17.93
CA THR A 140 22.38 -20.96 -18.70
C THR A 140 23.61 -21.17 -19.59
N GLU A 141 24.59 -20.25 -19.61
CA GLU A 141 25.83 -20.48 -20.36
C GLU A 141 26.59 -21.71 -19.82
N PRO A 142 27.07 -22.62 -20.70
CA PRO A 142 27.77 -23.82 -20.27
C PRO A 142 29.15 -23.47 -19.72
N ILE A 143 29.48 -24.02 -18.55
CA ILE A 143 30.86 -24.06 -18.04
C ILE A 143 31.69 -24.89 -19.03
N GLN A 144 32.41 -24.21 -19.93
CA GLN A 144 33.56 -24.79 -20.60
C GLN A 144 34.83 -24.48 -19.82
N ASP A 145 35.52 -25.59 -19.58
CA ASP A 145 36.77 -25.84 -18.89
C ASP A 145 37.82 -24.72 -18.97
N GLY A 146 38.49 -24.44 -17.84
CA GLY A 146 39.61 -23.50 -17.78
C GLY A 146 39.84 -22.94 -16.38
N ASN A 147 40.90 -23.43 -15.74
CA ASN A 147 41.35 -23.28 -14.35
C ASN A 147 41.72 -21.84 -13.90
N ASP A 148 41.07 -20.80 -14.43
CA ASP A 148 41.28 -19.38 -14.11
C ASP A 148 39.95 -18.59 -14.00
N SER A 149 38.83 -19.31 -13.81
CA SER A 149 37.46 -18.77 -13.87
C SER A 149 36.85 -18.44 -12.49
N GLU A 150 37.24 -19.12 -11.41
CA GLU A 150 36.64 -18.93 -10.07
C GLU A 150 36.79 -17.50 -9.53
N HIS A 151 37.94 -16.87 -9.73
CA HIS A 151 38.18 -15.51 -9.22
C HIS A 151 37.40 -14.45 -10.01
N LYS A 152 37.03 -14.74 -11.27
CA LYS A 152 36.25 -13.86 -12.15
C LYS A 152 34.76 -13.98 -11.87
N THR A 153 34.23 -15.18 -11.63
CA THR A 153 32.83 -15.39 -11.22
C THR A 153 32.55 -14.82 -9.83
N VAL A 154 33.44 -15.00 -8.85
CA VAL A 154 33.30 -14.37 -7.52
C VAL A 154 33.34 -12.85 -7.62
N SER A 155 34.27 -12.28 -8.41
CA SER A 155 34.34 -10.84 -8.68
C SER A 155 33.11 -10.29 -9.41
N PHE A 156 32.51 -11.08 -10.29
CA PHE A 156 31.29 -10.72 -11.02
C PHE A 156 30.06 -10.73 -10.10
N ILE A 157 29.90 -11.78 -9.29
CA ILE A 157 28.83 -11.88 -8.28
C ILE A 157 28.96 -10.76 -7.25
N GLN A 158 30.17 -10.45 -6.79
CA GLN A 158 30.45 -9.32 -5.90
C GLN A 158 29.97 -7.99 -6.50
N ARG A 159 30.25 -7.74 -7.79
CA ARG A 159 29.81 -6.52 -8.49
C ARG A 159 28.29 -6.46 -8.65
N LEU A 160 27.65 -7.58 -8.94
CA LEU A 160 26.19 -7.69 -9.02
C LEU A 160 25.52 -7.43 -7.67
N MET A 161 26.06 -7.99 -6.59
CA MET A 161 25.55 -7.80 -5.23
C MET A 161 25.70 -6.34 -4.78
N ILE A 162 26.84 -5.71 -5.05
CA ILE A 162 27.06 -4.28 -4.77
C ILE A 162 26.09 -3.41 -5.58
N SER A 163 25.83 -3.76 -6.84
CA SER A 163 24.89 -3.04 -7.70
C SER A 163 23.43 -3.19 -7.23
N GLN A 164 23.04 -4.39 -6.79
CA GLN A 164 21.71 -4.62 -6.22
C GLN A 164 21.51 -3.91 -4.88
N ASN A 165 22.50 -3.96 -3.97
CA ASN A 165 22.42 -3.26 -2.69
C ASN A 165 22.22 -1.75 -2.88
N ARG A 166 22.93 -1.12 -3.84
CA ARG A 166 22.71 0.29 -4.20
C ARG A 166 21.28 0.57 -4.66
N ARG A 167 20.64 -0.35 -5.39
CA ARG A 167 19.25 -0.20 -5.82
C ARG A 167 18.27 -0.34 -4.66
N ILE A 168 18.55 -1.26 -3.74
CA ILE A 168 17.75 -1.42 -2.51
C ILE A 168 17.84 -0.13 -1.69
N ASP A 169 19.04 0.42 -1.50
CA ASP A 169 19.23 1.68 -0.78
C ASP A 169 18.44 2.84 -1.42
N GLN A 170 18.48 2.95 -2.76
CA GLN A 170 17.70 3.95 -3.51
C GLN A 170 16.19 3.77 -3.35
N LEU A 171 15.71 2.52 -3.29
CA LEU A 171 14.28 2.23 -3.09
C LEU A 171 13.85 2.53 -1.66
N VAL A 172 14.67 2.18 -0.67
CA VAL A 172 14.44 2.50 0.74
C VAL A 172 14.40 4.02 0.94
N GLU A 173 15.31 4.78 0.32
CA GLU A 173 15.31 6.23 0.36
C GLU A 173 14.02 6.83 -0.23
N LYS A 174 13.54 6.30 -1.37
CA LYS A 174 12.26 6.73 -1.95
C LYS A 174 11.06 6.41 -1.06
N ILE A 175 11.05 5.25 -0.42
CA ILE A 175 10.00 4.86 0.54
C ILE A 175 10.01 5.82 1.73
N GLN A 176 11.19 6.15 2.27
CA GLN A 176 11.33 7.11 3.35
C GLN A 176 10.82 8.51 2.95
N GLN A 177 11.19 8.99 1.76
CA GLN A 177 10.68 10.26 1.23
C GLN A 177 9.16 10.27 1.07
N GLN A 178 8.56 9.15 0.65
CA GLN A 178 7.11 9.01 0.56
C GLN A 178 6.47 9.02 1.95
N GLN A 179 7.08 8.37 2.93
CA GLN A 179 6.61 8.36 4.32
C GLN A 179 6.63 9.77 4.92
N ASP A 180 7.72 10.51 4.74
CA ASP A 180 7.85 11.90 5.21
C ASP A 180 6.83 12.82 4.53
N LYS A 181 6.52 12.59 3.24
CA LYS A 181 5.51 13.36 2.51
C LYS A 181 4.10 13.08 3.07
N LEU A 182 3.80 11.82 3.36
CA LEU A 182 2.53 11.42 3.98
C LEU A 182 2.39 12.02 5.38
N GLU A 183 3.45 12.00 6.18
CA GLU A 183 3.47 12.60 7.51
C GLU A 183 3.25 14.12 7.47
N LYS A 184 3.91 14.83 6.54
CA LYS A 184 3.66 16.27 6.30
C LYS A 184 2.21 16.55 5.91
N GLN A 185 1.61 15.70 5.07
CA GLN A 185 0.20 15.83 4.72
C GLN A 185 -0.71 15.58 5.92
N SER A 186 -0.40 14.59 6.75
CA SER A 186 -1.13 14.29 7.99
C SER A 186 -1.09 15.47 8.98
N LEU A 187 0.09 16.05 9.21
CA LEU A 187 0.26 17.24 10.05
C LEU A 187 -0.49 18.46 9.50
N HIS A 188 -0.49 18.65 8.17
CA HIS A 188 -1.24 19.74 7.55
C HIS A 188 -2.75 19.58 7.74
N LEU A 189 -3.27 18.36 7.56
CA LEU A 189 -4.67 18.03 7.82
C LEU A 189 -5.03 18.28 9.30
N GLN A 190 -4.18 17.87 10.23
CA GLN A 190 -4.38 18.12 11.66
C GLN A 190 -4.39 19.63 11.99
N ALA A 191 -3.49 20.41 11.39
CA ALA A 191 -3.46 21.86 11.56
C ALA A 191 -4.71 22.54 10.97
N LEU A 192 -5.21 22.06 9.83
CA LEU A 192 -6.48 22.53 9.25
C LEU A 192 -7.66 22.18 10.16
N GLN A 193 -7.74 20.96 10.69
CA GLN A 193 -8.76 20.56 11.67
C GLN A 193 -8.72 21.44 12.91
N THR A 194 -7.53 21.75 13.41
CA THR A 194 -7.36 22.62 14.58
C THR A 194 -7.80 24.06 14.27
N LYS A 195 -7.51 24.58 13.07
CA LYS A 195 -8.01 25.88 12.62
C LYS A 195 -9.53 25.91 12.47
N ILE A 196 -10.14 24.84 11.99
CA ILE A 196 -11.60 24.69 11.91
C ILE A 196 -12.21 24.66 13.33
N ALA A 197 -11.61 23.89 14.26
CA ALA A 197 -12.04 23.86 15.65
C ALA A 197 -11.92 25.24 16.32
N HIS A 198 -10.81 25.96 16.13
CA HIS A 198 -10.64 27.32 16.65
C HIS A 198 -11.58 28.33 15.98
N LYS A 199 -11.88 28.22 14.68
CA LYS A 199 -12.90 29.06 14.02
C LYS A 199 -14.30 28.77 14.57
N ARG A 200 -14.66 27.51 14.83
CA ARG A 200 -15.92 27.12 15.49
C ARG A 200 -16.01 27.70 16.90
N VAL A 201 -14.94 27.60 17.71
CA VAL A 201 -14.89 28.17 19.07
C VAL A 201 -14.92 29.71 19.06
N LYS A 202 -14.24 30.36 18.12
CA LYS A 202 -14.22 31.84 17.99
C LYS A 202 -15.55 32.40 17.45
N SER A 203 -16.26 31.63 16.63
CA SER A 203 -17.65 31.90 16.21
C SER A 203 -18.64 31.71 17.35
N HIS A 204 -18.44 30.73 18.23
CA HIS A 204 -19.28 30.52 19.41
C HIS A 204 -19.06 31.62 20.45
N ARG A 205 -17.79 31.96 20.73
CA ARG A 205 -17.42 32.98 21.73
C ARG A 205 -17.87 34.40 21.36
N ARG A 206 -17.98 34.73 20.06
CA ARG A 206 -18.61 35.99 19.60
C ARG A 206 -20.13 36.01 19.75
N ARG A 207 -20.79 34.84 19.79
CA ARG A 207 -22.24 34.72 19.99
C ARG A 207 -22.61 34.75 21.48
N ASP A 208 -21.72 34.24 22.34
CA ASP A 208 -21.94 34.19 23.79
C ASP A 208 -21.66 35.55 24.50
N GLU A 209 -20.81 36.42 23.94
CA GLU A 209 -20.56 37.78 24.48
C GLU A 209 -21.65 38.81 24.12
N GLU A 210 -22.51 38.54 23.13
CA GLU A 210 -23.61 39.43 22.73
C GLU A 210 -24.97 39.03 23.35
N MET A 211 -25.05 37.87 24.02
CA MET A 211 -26.29 37.30 24.57
C MET A 211 -26.38 37.33 26.10
N ALA A 212 -25.59 38.18 26.76
CA ALA A 212 -25.58 38.34 28.22
C ALA A 212 -26.23 39.65 28.73
N LEU A 213 -26.97 40.36 27.88
CA LEU A 213 -27.67 41.61 28.25
C LEU A 213 -29.09 41.62 27.67
N THR A 214 -29.95 40.75 28.20
CA THR A 214 -31.41 40.98 28.38
C THR A 214 -31.98 39.69 28.92
N GLY A 215 -32.16 39.64 30.24
CA GLY A 215 -33.01 38.64 30.86
C GLY A 215 -34.45 39.04 30.62
N GLU A 216 -35.22 38.16 30.01
CA GLU A 216 -36.67 38.07 30.19
C GLU A 216 -37.11 36.68 29.71
N ALA A 217 -37.67 35.92 30.65
CA ALA A 217 -38.27 34.62 30.41
C ALA A 217 -39.69 34.85 29.91
N GLU A 218 -39.98 34.48 28.66
CA GLU A 218 -41.33 34.22 28.15
C GLU A 218 -41.24 33.21 26.98
N PRO A 219 -42.25 32.35 26.79
CA PRO A 219 -42.14 31.11 26.03
C PRO A 219 -42.31 31.35 24.53
N ILE A 220 -41.23 31.11 23.77
CA ILE A 220 -41.28 31.23 22.31
C ILE A 220 -42.02 30.01 21.72
N GLN A 221 -43.06 30.35 20.97
CA GLN A 221 -43.94 29.48 20.22
C GLN A 221 -43.13 28.50 19.34
N ARG A 222 -43.40 27.20 19.52
CA ARG A 222 -42.80 26.11 18.75
C ARG A 222 -43.29 26.18 17.31
N GLU A 223 -42.40 26.51 16.38
CA GLU A 223 -42.66 26.27 14.97
C GLU A 223 -42.81 24.77 14.71
N SER A 224 -43.94 24.42 14.10
CA SER A 224 -44.41 23.08 13.77
C SER A 224 -43.62 22.43 12.63
N GLY A 225 -42.32 22.24 12.81
CA GLY A 225 -41.48 21.47 11.88
C GLY A 225 -40.92 20.22 12.56
N LEU A 226 -40.81 19.11 11.83
CA LEU A 226 -40.00 17.96 12.25
C LEU A 226 -38.53 18.40 12.44
N ALA A 227 -37.80 17.74 13.33
CA ALA A 227 -36.38 18.04 13.55
C ALA A 227 -35.55 17.59 12.34
N GLN A 228 -34.50 18.33 11.97
CA GLN A 228 -33.70 17.98 10.80
C GLN A 228 -32.82 16.74 11.07
N ASP A 229 -32.31 16.63 12.29
CA ASP A 229 -31.50 15.49 12.73
C ASP A 229 -31.69 15.16 14.23
N CYS A 230 -30.93 14.18 14.72
CA CYS A 230 -30.95 13.79 16.12
C CYS A 230 -30.34 14.85 17.06
N HIS A 231 -29.46 15.72 16.55
CA HIS A 231 -28.86 16.79 17.34
C HIS A 231 -29.88 17.91 17.60
N ASP A 232 -30.68 18.27 16.60
CA ASP A 232 -31.83 19.16 16.73
C ASP A 232 -32.84 18.64 17.75
N LEU A 233 -33.14 17.33 17.72
CA LEU A 233 -34.00 16.70 18.74
C LEU A 233 -33.43 16.87 20.15
N PHE A 234 -32.11 16.72 20.30
CA PHE A 234 -31.43 16.93 21.57
C PHE A 234 -31.52 18.38 22.06
N MET A 235 -31.38 19.35 21.16
CA MET A 235 -31.51 20.78 21.44
C MET A 235 -32.96 21.17 21.79
N ARG A 236 -33.95 20.49 21.21
CA ARG A 236 -35.39 20.62 21.56
C ARG A 236 -35.75 19.99 22.91
N GLY A 237 -34.77 19.42 23.62
CA GLY A 237 -34.94 18.87 24.98
C GLY A 237 -35.07 17.36 25.04
N GLN A 238 -34.97 16.64 23.92
CA GLN A 238 -35.08 15.18 23.93
C GLN A 238 -33.80 14.53 24.45
N LYS A 239 -33.89 13.81 25.58
CA LYS A 239 -32.73 13.17 26.22
C LYS A 239 -32.74 11.64 26.19
N ALA A 240 -33.85 11.01 25.82
CA ALA A 240 -33.95 9.56 25.71
C ALA A 240 -33.40 9.06 24.36
N SER A 241 -32.56 8.03 24.38
CA SER A 241 -32.19 7.32 23.14
C SER A 241 -33.36 6.48 22.63
N GLY A 242 -33.56 6.43 21.32
CA GLY A 242 -34.72 5.75 20.74
C GLY A 242 -34.91 6.03 19.25
N VAL A 243 -35.98 5.51 18.68
CA VAL A 243 -36.36 5.76 17.29
C VAL A 243 -37.17 7.05 17.20
N TYR A 244 -36.74 7.97 16.33
CA TYR A 244 -37.41 9.24 16.10
C TYR A 244 -37.60 9.49 14.61
N THR A 245 -38.64 10.25 14.28
CA THR A 245 -38.87 10.74 12.91
C THR A 245 -38.16 12.08 12.74
N ILE A 246 -37.27 12.16 11.75
CA ILE A 246 -36.58 13.40 11.35
C ILE A 246 -36.94 13.75 9.91
N GLN A 247 -36.76 15.01 9.56
CA GLN A 247 -36.93 15.51 8.21
C GLN A 247 -35.80 16.48 7.84
N PRO A 248 -34.66 15.95 7.35
CA PRO A 248 -33.62 16.77 6.74
C PRO A 248 -34.16 17.59 5.56
N GLU A 249 -33.54 18.73 5.29
CA GLU A 249 -33.92 19.61 4.19
C GLU A 249 -33.85 18.89 2.84
N GLY A 250 -34.88 19.06 2.00
CA GLY A 250 -34.97 18.38 0.71
C GLY A 250 -35.29 16.88 0.77
N SER A 251 -35.69 16.35 1.93
CA SER A 251 -36.07 14.95 2.10
C SER A 251 -37.50 14.76 2.63
N GLN A 252 -38.09 13.59 2.37
CA GLN A 252 -39.32 13.17 3.02
C GLN A 252 -39.02 12.72 4.46
N PRO A 253 -39.95 12.87 5.42
CA PRO A 253 -39.76 12.37 6.78
C PRO A 253 -39.43 10.88 6.82
N PHE A 254 -38.44 10.49 7.62
CA PHE A 254 -38.11 9.09 7.85
C PHE A 254 -37.64 8.83 9.28
N SER A 255 -37.78 7.58 9.72
CA SER A 255 -37.40 7.15 11.06
C SER A 255 -35.91 6.81 11.14
N VAL A 256 -35.26 7.30 12.19
CA VAL A 256 -33.85 7.04 12.52
C VAL A 256 -33.71 6.59 13.97
N LEU A 257 -32.64 5.87 14.25
CA LEU A 257 -32.24 5.57 15.63
C LEU A 257 -31.35 6.72 16.13
N CYS A 258 -31.83 7.47 17.12
CA CYS A 258 -31.05 8.49 17.79
C CYS A 258 -30.46 7.96 19.09
N GLN A 259 -29.15 8.12 19.25
CA GLN A 259 -28.47 7.90 20.51
C GLN A 259 -28.19 9.26 21.17
N MET A 260 -28.91 9.55 22.25
CA MET A 260 -28.75 10.77 23.03
C MET A 260 -27.67 10.57 24.09
N THR A 261 -26.62 11.39 24.03
CA THR A 261 -25.55 11.45 25.04
C THR A 261 -25.57 12.80 25.74
N PRO A 262 -24.87 12.98 26.88
CA PRO A 262 -24.78 14.29 27.53
C PRO A 262 -24.21 15.40 26.64
N GLU A 263 -23.46 15.03 25.61
CA GLU A 263 -22.79 15.95 24.67
C GLU A 263 -23.65 16.28 23.44
N GLY A 264 -24.68 15.49 23.13
CA GLY A 264 -25.54 15.71 21.96
C GLY A 264 -26.34 14.49 21.52
N GLY A 265 -27.18 14.67 20.49
CA GLY A 265 -27.90 13.58 19.83
C GLY A 265 -27.20 13.09 18.58
N TRP A 266 -26.93 11.78 18.50
CA TRP A 266 -26.25 11.14 17.38
C TRP A 266 -27.23 10.33 16.53
N THR A 267 -27.22 10.55 15.22
CA THR A 267 -27.96 9.71 14.27
C THR A 267 -27.16 8.46 13.96
N ILE A 268 -27.70 7.29 14.33
CA ILE A 268 -27.06 6.01 14.05
C ILE A 268 -27.41 5.56 12.63
N ILE A 269 -26.41 5.49 11.75
CA ILE A 269 -26.56 5.07 10.35
C ILE A 269 -26.31 3.56 10.14
N GLN A 270 -25.63 2.90 11.07
CA GLN A 270 -25.38 1.46 11.07
C GLN A 270 -25.21 0.95 12.50
N LYS A 271 -25.82 -0.19 12.84
CA LYS A 271 -25.64 -0.88 14.12
C LYS A 271 -25.41 -2.38 13.89
N ARG A 272 -24.39 -2.95 14.55
CA ARG A 272 -24.10 -4.39 14.62
C ARG A 272 -23.93 -4.80 16.09
N GLN A 273 -24.41 -5.97 16.46
CA GLN A 273 -24.38 -6.44 17.84
C GLN A 273 -24.16 -7.95 17.95
N ASP A 274 -24.90 -8.76 17.20
CA ASP A 274 -24.96 -10.22 17.37
C ASP A 274 -24.70 -11.02 16.07
N GLY A 275 -24.58 -10.34 14.93
CA GLY A 275 -24.39 -10.97 13.62
C GLY A 275 -25.63 -11.67 13.08
N SER A 276 -26.81 -11.42 13.65
CA SER A 276 -28.09 -11.98 13.19
C SER A 276 -28.47 -11.49 11.78
N GLN A 277 -28.02 -10.31 11.38
CA GLN A 277 -28.31 -9.73 10.07
C GLN A 277 -27.15 -9.99 9.10
N ASN A 278 -27.45 -10.53 7.92
CA ASN A 278 -26.47 -10.67 6.86
C ASN A 278 -26.18 -9.30 6.20
N PHE A 279 -24.93 -8.83 6.30
CA PHE A 279 -24.44 -7.61 5.67
C PHE A 279 -23.81 -7.85 4.28
N ASN A 280 -23.59 -9.08 3.85
CA ASN A 280 -23.16 -9.40 2.49
C ASN A 280 -24.36 -9.35 1.53
N GLN A 281 -24.88 -8.14 1.31
CA GLN A 281 -26.05 -7.87 0.48
C GLN A 281 -25.66 -7.18 -0.83
N PHE A 282 -26.55 -7.25 -1.82
CA PHE A 282 -26.40 -6.53 -3.08
C PHE A 282 -26.52 -5.01 -2.88
N TRP A 283 -25.97 -4.24 -3.83
CA TRP A 283 -25.98 -2.78 -3.79
C TRP A 283 -27.37 -2.16 -3.63
N GLU A 284 -28.40 -2.78 -4.23
CA GLU A 284 -29.79 -2.32 -4.08
C GLU A 284 -30.27 -2.34 -2.63
N SER A 285 -29.91 -3.36 -1.86
CA SER A 285 -30.23 -3.43 -0.43
C SER A 285 -29.51 -2.34 0.35
N TYR A 286 -28.25 -2.04 0.02
CA TYR A 286 -27.53 -0.91 0.64
C TYR A 286 -28.19 0.44 0.32
N LYS A 287 -28.63 0.63 -0.93
CA LYS A 287 -29.36 1.83 -1.35
C LYS A 287 -30.69 1.99 -0.63
N ASN A 288 -31.42 0.89 -0.47
CA ASN A 288 -32.76 0.83 0.11
C ASN A 288 -32.80 0.59 1.62
N GLY A 289 -31.64 0.39 2.27
CA GLY A 289 -31.54 0.04 3.69
C GLY A 289 -32.04 -1.38 3.98
N PHE A 290 -31.55 -1.96 5.08
CA PHE A 290 -31.99 -3.28 5.55
C PHE A 290 -31.77 -3.45 7.06
N GLY A 291 -32.50 -4.40 7.64
CA GLY A 291 -32.48 -4.70 9.08
C GLY A 291 -33.63 -4.05 9.85
N SER A 292 -33.52 -4.03 11.18
CA SER A 292 -34.56 -3.54 12.09
C SER A 292 -34.02 -2.44 12.99
N LEU A 293 -34.79 -1.36 13.18
CA LEU A 293 -34.41 -0.24 14.06
C LEU A 293 -34.22 -0.65 15.53
N ASN A 294 -34.79 -1.79 15.93
CA ASN A 294 -34.64 -2.37 17.27
C ASN A 294 -33.49 -3.39 17.38
N GLY A 295 -32.81 -3.73 16.27
CA GLY A 295 -31.78 -4.76 16.19
C GLY A 295 -30.55 -4.31 15.39
N GLU A 296 -29.97 -5.21 14.58
CA GLU A 296 -28.95 -4.83 13.60
C GLU A 296 -29.60 -4.11 12.40
N MET A 297 -29.03 -2.97 12.01
CA MET A 297 -29.63 -2.12 10.98
C MET A 297 -28.58 -1.40 10.14
N LYS A 298 -28.96 -1.10 8.91
CA LYS A 298 -28.29 -0.13 8.03
C LYS A 298 -29.35 0.86 7.52
N LEU A 299 -29.14 2.15 7.77
CA LEU A 299 -29.97 3.22 7.20
C LEU A 299 -29.76 3.31 5.68
N LEU A 300 -30.80 3.67 4.94
CA LEU A 300 -30.75 3.88 3.49
C LEU A 300 -29.65 4.88 3.11
N VAL A 301 -28.85 4.56 2.08
CA VAL A 301 -27.80 5.48 1.56
C VAL A 301 -28.39 6.83 1.16
N LYS A 302 -29.59 6.86 0.55
CA LYS A 302 -30.27 8.12 0.20
C LYS A 302 -30.54 9.00 1.41
N ASN A 303 -31.02 8.39 2.49
CA ASN A 303 -31.33 9.09 3.73
C ASN A 303 -30.05 9.55 4.43
N CYS A 304 -28.98 8.75 4.37
CA CYS A 304 -27.67 9.17 4.85
C CYS A 304 -27.14 10.40 4.08
N CYS A 305 -27.28 10.43 2.76
CA CYS A 305 -26.91 11.60 1.96
C CYS A 305 -27.71 12.84 2.38
N SER A 306 -29.02 12.73 2.59
CA SER A 306 -29.85 13.86 3.06
C SER A 306 -29.45 14.39 4.45
N ILE A 307 -28.91 13.55 5.33
CA ILE A 307 -28.42 13.97 6.66
C ILE A 307 -27.04 14.63 6.57
N CYS A 308 -26.21 14.23 5.61
CA CYS A 308 -24.84 14.71 5.48
C CYS A 308 -24.69 15.96 4.58
N VAL A 309 -25.76 16.40 3.92
CA VAL A 309 -25.74 17.64 3.14
C VAL A 309 -25.83 18.82 4.11
N GLU A 310 -24.75 19.59 4.21
CA GLU A 310 -24.77 20.88 4.89
C GLU A 310 -25.73 21.81 4.11
N PRO A 311 -26.68 22.49 4.76
CA PRO A 311 -27.49 23.47 4.07
C PRO A 311 -26.57 24.57 3.54
N GLU A 312 -26.57 24.78 2.22
CA GLU A 312 -25.90 25.92 1.59
C GLU A 312 -26.49 27.20 2.20
N LYS A 313 -25.71 27.88 3.04
CA LYS A 313 -25.97 29.22 3.54
C LYS A 313 -24.87 30.16 3.07
#